data_AF-A0A2N5DNJ2-F1
#
_entry.id   AF-A0A2N5DNJ2-F1
#
_cell.length_a   1.000
_cell.length_b   1.000
_cell.length_c   1.000
_cell.angle_alpha   90.00
_cell.angle_beta   90.00
_cell.angle_gamma   90.00
#
_symmetry.space_group_name_H-M   'P 1'
#
loop_
_entity.id
_entity.type
_entity.pdbx_description
1 polymer ?
#
loop_
_entity_poly.entity_id
_entity_poly.type
_entity_poly.pdbx_seq_one_letter_code
_entity_poly.pdbx_strand_id
1 'polypeptide(L)'
;MRIATILLAAASIAAVAAPALAAERVTDAQFIQANRCLGLTEAKALGEADPAALKQFIKDQRSGRHVFTSDRADNARSDAKRAASKADEATKASLIQERDGTCKDLAAS
;
A
#
# COMPACT_ATOMS: atom_id res chain seq x y z
N MET A 1 -40.59 4.68 -3.37
CA MET A 1 -39.21 5.14 -3.65
C MET A 1 -38.70 5.93 -2.46
N ARG A 2 -37.75 5.37 -1.70
CA ARG A 2 -37.03 6.09 -0.64
C ARG A 2 -35.59 5.61 -0.69
N ILE A 3 -34.75 6.39 -1.38
CA ILE A 3 -33.32 6.13 -1.50
C ILE A 3 -32.67 6.87 -0.33
N ALA A 4 -32.23 6.12 0.67
CA ALA A 4 -31.44 6.65 1.77
C ALA A 4 -29.98 6.73 1.31
N THR A 5 -29.54 7.92 0.93
CA THR A 5 -28.12 8.22 0.68
C THR A 5 -27.40 8.28 2.02
N ILE A 6 -26.65 7.22 2.33
CA ILE A 6 -25.68 7.20 3.43
C ILE A 6 -24.46 7.98 2.96
N LEU A 7 -24.29 9.20 3.49
CA LEU A 7 -23.07 9.99 3.36
C LEU A 7 -21.97 9.33 4.19
N LEU A 8 -21.05 8.61 3.53
CA LEU A 8 -19.79 8.21 4.14
C LEU A 8 -18.90 9.44 4.26
N ALA A 9 -18.67 9.90 5.49
CA ALA A 9 -17.70 10.93 5.79
C ALA A 9 -16.30 10.44 5.41
N ALA A 10 -15.76 10.97 4.30
CA ALA A 10 -14.36 10.83 3.96
C ALA A 10 -13.55 11.65 4.98
N ALA A 11 -13.03 10.98 6.01
CA ALA A 11 -12.02 11.54 6.89
C ALA A 11 -10.74 11.74 6.07
N SER A 12 -10.57 12.96 5.55
CA SER A 12 -9.35 13.41 4.90
C SER A 12 -8.28 13.58 5.97
N ILE A 13 -7.43 12.58 6.12
CA ILE A 13 -6.19 12.72 6.88
C ILE A 13 -5.32 13.66 6.06
N ALA A 14 -5.11 14.87 6.56
CA ALA A 14 -4.20 15.83 5.97
C ALA A 14 -2.79 15.22 5.92
N ALA A 15 -2.33 14.88 4.72
CA ALA A 15 -0.96 14.46 4.47
C ALA A 15 -0.06 15.70 4.61
N VAL A 16 0.76 15.72 5.65
CA VAL A 16 1.82 16.72 5.81
C VAL A 16 2.88 16.38 4.76
N ALA A 17 3.08 17.27 3.79
CA ALA A 17 4.18 17.17 2.85
C ALA A 17 5.46 17.66 3.57
N ALA A 18 6.25 16.73 4.09
CA ALA A 18 7.59 17.03 4.61
C ALA A 18 8.60 17.04 3.46
N PRO A 19 9.61 17.93 3.48
CA PRO A 19 10.60 18.04 2.41
C PRO A 19 11.55 16.84 2.42
N ALA A 20 12.00 16.43 1.24
CA ALA A 20 12.94 15.34 1.01
C ALA A 20 14.28 15.59 1.74
N LEU A 21 14.41 15.03 2.94
CA LEU A 21 15.65 14.90 3.70
C LEU A 21 16.02 13.41 3.69
N ALA A 22 17.20 13.10 3.14
CA ALA A 22 17.94 11.83 3.28
C ALA A 22 17.11 10.62 3.75
N ALA A 23 16.29 10.03 2.86
CA ALA A 23 15.47 8.83 3.10
C ALA A 23 15.14 8.60 4.59
N GLU A 24 14.44 9.56 5.20
CA GLU A 24 14.07 9.47 6.61
C GLU A 24 13.40 8.12 6.86
N ARG A 25 13.84 7.43 7.93
CA ARG A 25 13.35 6.08 8.22
C ARG A 25 11.85 6.14 8.39
N VAL A 26 11.12 5.41 7.55
CA VAL A 26 9.67 5.36 7.67
C VAL A 26 9.27 4.61 8.93
N THR A 27 8.12 4.99 9.49
CA THR A 27 7.52 4.29 10.62
C THR A 27 7.24 2.83 10.29
N ASP A 28 7.10 1.99 11.31
CA ASP A 28 6.75 0.58 11.12
C ASP A 28 5.40 0.40 10.39
N ALA A 29 4.44 1.29 10.65
CA ALA A 29 3.16 1.30 9.95
C ALA A 29 3.33 1.58 8.44
N GLN A 30 4.12 2.59 8.08
CA GLN A 30 4.43 2.91 6.69
C GLN A 30 5.23 1.79 6.01
N PHE A 31 6.14 1.12 6.72
CA PHE A 31 6.87 -0.03 6.19
C PHE A 31 5.95 -1.23 5.88
N ILE A 32 5.01 -1.52 6.77
CA ILE A 32 3.99 -2.57 6.54
C ILE A 32 3.09 -2.17 5.37
N GLN A 33 2.68 -0.91 5.28
CA GLN A 33 1.87 -0.39 4.17
C GLN A 33 2.62 -0.47 2.83
N ALA A 34 3.91 -0.12 2.79
CA ALA A 34 4.73 -0.26 1.59
C ALA A 34 4.78 -1.72 1.11
N ASN A 35 4.86 -2.69 2.03
CA ASN A 35 4.82 -4.11 1.68
C ASN A 35 3.45 -4.56 1.16
N ARG A 36 2.35 -4.03 1.71
CA ARG A 36 1.01 -4.20 1.13
C ARG A 36 0.96 -3.67 -0.31
N CYS A 37 1.47 -2.47 -0.54
CA CYS A 37 1.56 -1.84 -1.86
C CYS A 37 2.39 -2.67 -2.85
N LEU A 38 3.52 -3.22 -2.41
CA LEU A 38 4.30 -4.15 -3.21
C LEU A 38 3.47 -5.40 -3.58
N GLY A 39 2.69 -5.93 -2.64
CA GLY A 39 1.80 -7.07 -2.89
C GLY A 39 0.74 -6.78 -3.95
N LEU A 40 0.10 -5.62 -3.92
CA LEU A 40 -0.86 -5.19 -4.94
C LEU A 40 -0.19 -4.96 -6.30
N THR A 41 1.00 -4.37 -6.31
CA THR A 41 1.77 -4.11 -7.53
C THR A 41 2.20 -5.41 -8.21
N GLU A 42 2.58 -6.43 -7.44
CA GLU A 42 2.96 -7.75 -7.96
C GLU A 42 1.77 -8.64 -8.35
N ALA A 43 0.55 -8.24 -8.02
CA ALA A 43 -0.62 -9.05 -8.27
C ALA A 43 -1.06 -8.93 -9.74
N LYS A 44 -0.70 -9.93 -10.54
CA LYS A 44 -1.08 -10.03 -11.96
C LYS A 44 -2.60 -9.91 -12.21
N ALA A 45 -3.42 -10.30 -11.24
CA ALA A 45 -4.88 -10.18 -11.31
C ALA A 45 -5.38 -8.73 -11.39
N LEU A 46 -4.54 -7.75 -11.04
CA LEU A 46 -4.83 -6.31 -11.12
C LEU A 46 -4.20 -5.64 -12.35
N GLY A 47 -3.60 -6.41 -13.27
CA GLY A 47 -2.85 -5.91 -14.42
C GLY A 47 -1.34 -5.77 -14.14
N GLU A 48 -0.61 -5.30 -15.14
CA GLU A 48 0.85 -5.10 -15.04
C GLU A 48 1.19 -3.74 -14.42
N ALA A 49 2.10 -3.75 -13.44
CA ALA A 49 2.68 -2.57 -12.83
C ALA A 49 4.13 -2.89 -12.42
N ASP A 50 5.04 -1.92 -12.51
CA ASP A 50 6.45 -2.13 -12.17
C ASP A 50 6.69 -2.05 -10.65
N PRO A 51 7.13 -3.14 -9.99
CA PRO A 51 7.41 -3.13 -8.56
C PRO A 51 8.83 -2.66 -8.20
N ALA A 52 9.69 -2.33 -9.17
CA ALA A 52 11.13 -2.12 -8.93
C ALA A 52 11.41 -1.04 -7.88
N ALA A 53 10.77 0.13 -7.99
CA ALA A 53 10.93 1.22 -7.03
C ALA A 53 10.51 0.82 -5.61
N LEU A 54 9.35 0.18 -5.45
CA LEU A 54 8.85 -0.31 -4.15
C LEU A 54 9.77 -1.38 -3.55
N LYS A 55 10.29 -2.30 -4.36
CA LYS A 55 11.24 -3.32 -3.90
C LYS A 55 12.52 -2.69 -3.36
N GLN A 56 13.06 -1.70 -4.06
CA GLN A 56 14.25 -1.00 -3.64
C GLN A 56 13.99 -0.20 -2.35
N PHE A 57 12.90 0.56 -2.30
CA PHE A 57 12.48 1.30 -1.10
C PHE A 57 12.33 0.40 0.13
N ILE A 58 11.63 -0.74 0.00
CA ILE A 58 11.46 -1.69 1.12
C ILE A 58 12.81 -2.25 1.56
N LYS A 59 13.71 -2.56 0.62
CA LYS A 59 15.05 -3.06 0.93
C LYS A 59 15.85 -2.05 1.77
N ASP A 60 15.82 -0.78 1.38
CA ASP A 60 16.53 0.29 2.08
C ASP A 60 15.96 0.54 3.48
N GLN A 61 14.65 0.37 3.63
CA GLN A 61 13.95 0.55 4.90
C GLN A 61 14.02 -0.67 5.84
N ARG A 62 14.43 -1.86 5.36
CA ARG A 62 14.36 -3.13 6.11
C ARG A 62 15.34 -3.23 7.27
N SER A 63 16.55 -2.72 7.10
CA SER A 63 17.66 -2.95 8.04
C SER A 63 17.33 -2.46 9.46
N GLY A 64 17.62 -3.24 10.50
CA GLY A 64 17.40 -2.83 11.90
C GLY A 64 15.95 -2.81 12.37
N ARG A 65 14.97 -3.24 11.55
CA ARG A 65 13.58 -3.39 12.02
C ARG A 65 13.42 -4.62 12.89
N HIS A 66 12.52 -4.52 13.87
CA HIS A 66 12.17 -5.64 14.73
C HIS A 66 11.55 -6.80 13.93
N VAL A 67 11.76 -8.03 14.38
CA VAL A 67 11.26 -9.26 13.70
C VAL A 67 9.74 -9.20 13.52
N PHE A 68 9.02 -8.82 14.58
CA PHE A 68 7.56 -8.64 14.51
C PHE A 68 7.11 -7.71 13.38
N THR A 69 7.79 -6.58 13.17
CA THR A 69 7.47 -5.63 12.09
C THR A 69 7.74 -6.24 10.73
N SER A 70 8.84 -6.98 10.60
CA SER A 70 9.19 -7.69 9.35
C SER A 70 8.14 -8.76 9.00
N ASP A 71 7.73 -9.58 9.97
CA ASP A 71 6.71 -10.61 9.77
C ASP A 71 5.36 -10.00 9.40
N ARG A 72 4.97 -8.89 10.06
CA ARG A 72 3.74 -8.16 9.73
C ARG A 72 3.77 -7.60 8.32
N ALA A 73 4.92 -7.10 7.88
CA ALA A 73 5.10 -6.59 6.53
C ALA A 73 5.00 -7.70 5.48
N ASP A 74 5.66 -8.84 5.70
CA ASP A 74 5.61 -10.00 4.80
C ASP A 74 4.19 -10.59 4.71
N ASN A 75 3.45 -10.61 5.82
CA ASN A 75 2.05 -10.98 5.86
C ASN A 75 1.19 -9.99 5.06
N ALA A 76 1.36 -8.67 5.25
CA ALA A 76 0.59 -7.66 4.54
C ALA A 76 0.78 -7.76 3.01
N ARG A 77 2.01 -8.03 2.54
CA ARG A 77 2.30 -8.29 1.13
C ARG A 77 1.58 -9.54 0.63
N SER A 78 1.66 -10.64 1.39
CA SER A 78 1.05 -11.92 1.04
C SER A 78 -0.47 -11.83 0.98
N ASP A 79 -1.07 -11.13 1.94
CA ASP A 79 -2.52 -10.93 2.03
C ASP A 79 -3.02 -10.04 0.89
N ALA A 80 -2.29 -8.99 0.53
CA ALA A 80 -2.61 -8.16 -0.64
C ALA A 80 -2.66 -8.98 -1.93
N LYS A 81 -1.67 -9.86 -2.15
CA LYS A 81 -1.64 -10.77 -3.30
C LYS A 81 -2.83 -11.73 -3.28
N ARG A 82 -3.15 -12.29 -2.11
CA ARG A 82 -4.31 -13.20 -1.95
C ARG A 82 -5.63 -12.49 -2.19
N ALA A 83 -5.78 -11.27 -1.68
CA ALA A 83 -6.96 -10.44 -1.87
C ALA A 83 -7.17 -10.16 -3.36
N ALA A 84 -6.13 -9.71 -4.07
CA ALA A 84 -6.18 -9.49 -5.51
C ALA A 84 -6.55 -10.75 -6.30
N SER A 85 -5.97 -11.90 -5.97
CA SER A 85 -6.27 -13.17 -6.65
C SER A 85 -7.69 -13.68 -6.43
N LYS A 86 -8.33 -13.32 -5.31
CA LYS A 86 -9.69 -13.75 -4.95
C LYS A 86 -10.77 -12.70 -5.19
N ALA A 87 -10.37 -11.49 -5.57
CA ALA A 87 -11.26 -10.36 -5.75
C ALA A 87 -12.20 -10.57 -6.95
N ASP A 88 -13.47 -10.21 -6.76
CA ASP A 88 -14.38 -9.94 -7.88
C ASP A 88 -14.02 -8.61 -8.57
N GLU A 89 -14.68 -8.30 -9.68
CA GLU A 89 -14.34 -7.12 -10.49
C GLU A 89 -14.52 -5.79 -9.73
N ALA A 90 -15.53 -5.69 -8.87
CA ALA A 90 -15.73 -4.50 -8.04
C ALA A 90 -14.59 -4.32 -7.02
N THR A 91 -14.19 -5.41 -6.37
CA THR A 91 -13.08 -5.41 -5.40
C THR A 91 -11.75 -5.14 -6.10
N LYS A 92 -11.52 -5.70 -7.29
CA LYS A 92 -10.31 -5.41 -8.09
C LYS A 92 -10.19 -3.93 -8.42
N ALA A 93 -11.29 -3.27 -8.82
CA ALA A 93 -11.28 -1.84 -9.09
C ALA A 93 -10.83 -1.02 -7.87
N SER A 94 -11.32 -1.37 -6.66
CA SER A 94 -10.89 -0.72 -5.42
C SER A 94 -9.41 -0.99 -5.08
N LEU A 95 -8.92 -2.22 -5.30
CA LEU A 95 -7.51 -2.55 -5.08
C LEU A 95 -6.58 -1.86 -6.09
N ILE A 96 -7.04 -1.67 -7.32
CA ILE A 96 -6.33 -0.87 -8.34
C ILE A 96 -6.27 0.59 -7.91
N GLN A 97 -7.37 1.16 -7.40
CA GLN A 97 -7.36 2.53 -6.86
C GLN A 97 -6.40 2.68 -5.68
N GLU A 98 -6.32 1.69 -4.78
CA GLU A 98 -5.34 1.69 -3.70
C GLU A 98 -3.90 1.67 -4.23
N ARG A 99 -3.62 0.78 -5.20
CA ARG A 99 -2.31 0.67 -5.84
C ARG A 99 -1.91 1.94 -6.59
N ASP A 100 -2.83 2.54 -7.33
CA ASP A 100 -2.51 3.65 -8.23
C ASP A 100 -2.63 5.03 -7.56
N GLY A 101 -3.33 5.11 -6.42
CA GLY A 101 -3.43 6.29 -5.56
C GLY A 101 -2.51 6.17 -4.35
N THR A 102 -3.02 5.61 -3.26
CA THR A 102 -2.37 5.55 -1.94
C THR A 102 -0.93 5.03 -1.99
N CYS A 103 -0.64 4.05 -2.84
CA CYS A 103 0.68 3.44 -2.91
C CYS A 103 1.71 4.25 -3.70
N LYS A 104 1.30 5.17 -4.59
CA LYS A 104 2.23 6.04 -5.32
C LYS A 104 2.92 7.05 -4.41
N ASP A 105 2.20 7.57 -3.43
CA ASP A 105 2.72 8.59 -2.51
C ASP A 105 3.84 8.04 -1.61
N LEU A 106 3.78 6.75 -1.28
CA LEU A 106 4.80 6.04 -0.48
C LEU A 106 6.12 5.80 -1.22
N ALA A 107 6.09 5.66 -2.55
CA ALA A 107 7.30 5.44 -3.36
C ALA A 107 7.97 6.74 -3.83
N ALA A 108 7.28 7.88 -3.69
CA ALA A 108 7.78 9.21 -4.00
C ALA A 108 8.36 9.97 -2.80
N SER A 109 8.34 9.36 -1.61
CA SER A 109 8.82 9.90 -0.33
C SER A 109 10.26 9.50 -0.02
#